data_AF-A0A353DTK9-F1
#
_entry.id   AF-A0A353DTK9-F1
#
_cell.length_a   1.000
_cell.length_b   1.000
_cell.length_c   1.000
_cell.angle_alpha   90.00
_cell.angle_beta   90.00
_cell.angle_gamma   90.00
#
_symmetry.space_group_name_H-M   'P 1'
#
loop_
_entity.id
_entity.type
_entity.pdbx_description
1 polymer ?
#
loop_
_entity_poly.entity_id
_entity_poly.type
_entity_poly.pdbx_seq_one_letter_code
_entity_poly.pdbx_strand_id
1 'polypeptide(L)'
;ELEEIMTECNAAVISVDYRLAPEHPYPAAQDDCEIAALWAVSNAMDEFGTDKVVIGGESAGGHLSASTMIRMRDKHGYSGFSGANLVYGVYDLSGSPSVRLWGDRNLVLSTPIMNWFFDQYLGEEDRKDPDVSPLYAPLHELSPALFTVGTTDPLLDDTLFMHSRWFASGNPSILNVYPGATHAFEIQPTQLAEKVRRRMRTFISESFQS
;
A
#
# COMPACT_ATOMS: atom_id res chain seq x y z
N GLU A 1 -11.42 -11.94 -2.68
CA GLU A 1 -10.63 -11.37 -1.57
C GLU A 1 -11.42 -10.38 -0.75
N LEU A 2 -11.93 -9.28 -1.32
CA LEU A 2 -12.71 -8.30 -0.56
C LEU A 2 -13.92 -8.91 0.16
N GLU A 3 -14.64 -9.85 -0.46
CA GLU A 3 -15.72 -10.60 0.21
C GLU A 3 -15.24 -11.42 1.42
N GLU A 4 -14.05 -12.03 1.33
CA GLU A 4 -13.44 -12.74 2.47
C GLU A 4 -13.06 -11.76 3.59
N ILE A 5 -12.57 -10.56 3.26
CA ILE A 5 -12.30 -9.51 4.24
C ILE A 5 -13.62 -9.08 4.91
N MET A 6 -14.66 -8.79 4.13
CA MET A 6 -15.96 -8.39 4.68
C MET A 6 -16.51 -9.42 5.67
N THR A 7 -16.49 -10.69 5.27
CA THR A 7 -17.10 -11.78 6.04
C THR A 7 -16.26 -12.24 7.22
N GLU A 8 -14.95 -12.45 7.04
CA GLU A 8 -14.09 -12.98 8.10
C GLU A 8 -13.63 -11.89 9.09
N CYS A 9 -13.49 -10.64 8.64
CA CYS A 9 -13.10 -9.53 9.51
C CYS A 9 -14.29 -8.75 10.07
N ASN A 10 -15.53 -9.06 9.65
CA ASN A 10 -16.74 -8.30 10.00
C ASN A 10 -16.58 -6.79 9.72
N ALA A 11 -16.18 -6.47 8.49
CA ALA A 11 -15.82 -5.12 8.08
C ALA A 11 -16.60 -4.66 6.85
N ALA A 12 -16.97 -3.38 6.81
CA ALA A 12 -17.31 -2.73 5.55
C ALA A 12 -16.03 -2.50 4.74
N VAL A 13 -16.09 -2.73 3.42
CA VAL A 13 -14.94 -2.54 2.53
C VAL A 13 -15.27 -1.47 1.51
N ILE A 14 -14.47 -0.41 1.50
CA ILE A 14 -14.52 0.66 0.50
C ILE A 14 -13.34 0.46 -0.46
N SER A 15 -13.62 -0.05 -1.65
CA SER A 15 -12.64 -0.11 -2.74
C SER A 15 -12.80 1.13 -3.62
N VAL A 16 -11.73 1.91 -3.78
CA VAL A 16 -11.78 3.21 -4.47
C VAL A 16 -11.50 3.03 -5.95
N ASP A 17 -12.47 3.40 -6.78
CA ASP A 17 -12.32 3.46 -8.24
C ASP A 17 -11.65 4.78 -8.66
N TYR A 18 -10.37 4.92 -8.32
CA TYR A 18 -9.59 6.13 -8.58
C TYR A 18 -9.26 6.27 -10.06
N ARG A 19 -9.08 7.51 -10.53
CA ARG A 19 -8.70 7.81 -11.91
C ARG A 19 -7.35 7.20 -12.26
N LEU A 20 -7.27 6.59 -13.46
CA LEU A 20 -6.09 5.87 -13.93
C LEU A 20 -5.27 6.69 -14.90
N ALA A 21 -3.96 6.47 -14.86
CA ALA A 21 -3.01 6.90 -15.86
C ALA A 21 -3.05 5.95 -17.08
N PRO A 22 -2.74 6.43 -18.31
CA PRO A 22 -2.21 7.76 -18.63
C PRO A 22 -3.27 8.85 -18.85
N GLU A 23 -4.56 8.52 -18.88
CA GLU A 23 -5.64 9.51 -19.09
C GLU A 23 -5.68 10.56 -17.98
N HIS A 24 -5.34 10.14 -16.76
CA HIS A 24 -5.25 10.97 -15.58
C HIS A 24 -3.95 10.65 -14.82
N PRO A 25 -2.82 11.26 -15.19
CA PRO A 25 -1.54 11.04 -14.51
C PRO A 25 -1.57 11.63 -13.08
N TYR A 26 -0.48 11.45 -12.35
CA TYR A 26 -0.26 12.08 -11.05
C TYR A 26 -0.64 13.58 -11.09
N PRO A 27 -1.32 14.11 -10.06
CA PRO A 27 -1.67 13.44 -8.79
C PRO A 27 -3.08 12.82 -8.77
N ALA A 28 -3.74 12.60 -9.92
CA ALA A 28 -5.18 12.30 -9.96
C ALA A 28 -5.62 11.11 -9.08
N ALA A 29 -4.91 9.97 -9.16
CA ALA A 29 -5.22 8.80 -8.33
C ALA A 29 -5.04 9.08 -6.82
N GLN A 30 -4.00 9.81 -6.44
CA GLN A 30 -3.74 10.16 -5.04
C GLN A 30 -4.79 11.15 -4.52
N ASP A 31 -5.21 12.11 -5.34
CA ASP A 31 -6.26 13.06 -4.98
C ASP A 31 -7.59 12.34 -4.74
N ASP A 32 -7.94 11.35 -5.59
CA ASP A 32 -9.16 10.56 -5.43
C ASP A 32 -9.11 9.71 -4.16
N CYS A 33 -7.96 9.07 -3.87
CA CYS A 33 -7.77 8.32 -2.62
C CYS A 33 -7.81 9.24 -1.38
N GLU A 34 -7.25 10.44 -1.45
CA GLU A 34 -7.31 11.45 -0.39
C GLU A 34 -8.76 11.87 -0.11
N ILE A 35 -9.54 12.15 -1.16
CA ILE A 35 -10.96 12.48 -1.06
C ILE A 35 -11.75 11.31 -0.46
N ALA A 36 -11.51 10.09 -0.92
CA ALA A 36 -12.17 8.90 -0.41
C ALA A 36 -11.85 8.64 1.07
N ALA A 37 -10.59 8.82 1.47
CA ALA A 37 -10.17 8.70 2.86
C ALA A 37 -10.82 9.76 3.75
N LEU A 38 -10.86 11.02 3.33
CA LEU A 38 -11.57 12.09 4.02
C LEU A 38 -13.04 11.76 4.22
N TRP A 39 -13.71 11.30 3.15
CA TRP A 39 -15.11 10.90 3.22
C TRP A 39 -15.30 9.74 4.20
N ALA A 40 -14.48 8.68 4.09
CA ALA A 40 -14.57 7.51 4.94
C ALA A 40 -14.41 7.87 6.42
N VAL A 41 -13.35 8.59 6.79
CA VAL A 41 -13.08 8.93 8.21
C VAL A 41 -14.11 9.90 8.78
N SER A 42 -14.72 10.75 7.95
CA SER A 42 -15.74 11.72 8.39
C SER A 42 -17.13 11.09 8.54
N ASN A 43 -17.44 10.02 7.79
CA ASN A 43 -18.77 9.42 7.73
C ASN A 43 -18.84 8.00 8.32
N ALA A 44 -17.71 7.40 8.72
CA ALA A 44 -17.67 5.99 9.13
C ALA A 44 -18.62 5.65 10.29
N MET A 45 -18.75 6.55 11.27
CA MET A 45 -19.65 6.33 12.40
C MET A 45 -21.12 6.31 11.97
N ASP A 46 -21.52 7.23 11.10
CA ASP A 46 -22.91 7.36 10.66
C ASP A 46 -23.31 6.26 9.66
N GLU A 47 -22.41 5.90 8.74
CA GLU A 47 -22.66 4.90 7.69
C GLU A 47 -22.46 3.46 8.17
N PHE A 48 -21.47 3.23 9.05
CA PHE A 48 -21.03 1.87 9.42
C PHE A 48 -21.04 1.60 10.93
N GLY A 49 -21.35 2.59 11.77
CA GLY A 49 -21.42 2.42 13.22
C GLY A 49 -20.06 2.22 13.90
N THR A 50 -18.97 2.67 13.28
CA THR A 50 -17.60 2.52 13.81
C THR A 50 -16.71 3.70 13.43
N ASP A 51 -15.73 4.04 14.26
CA ASP A 51 -14.65 5.00 13.97
C ASP A 51 -13.33 4.31 13.59
N LYS A 52 -13.28 2.97 13.65
CA LYS A 52 -12.10 2.18 13.33
C LYS A 52 -11.97 1.99 11.82
N VAL A 53 -10.90 2.53 11.24
CA VAL A 53 -10.62 2.47 9.80
C VAL A 53 -9.24 1.87 9.55
N VAL A 54 -9.18 0.79 8.78
CA VAL A 54 -7.92 0.22 8.27
C VAL A 54 -7.81 0.59 6.80
N ILE A 55 -6.61 1.01 6.38
CA ILE A 55 -6.29 1.32 4.98
C ILE A 55 -5.34 0.25 4.43
N GLY A 56 -5.38 -0.01 3.13
CA GLY A 56 -4.49 -0.99 2.53
C GLY A 56 -4.68 -1.15 1.04
N GLY A 57 -3.72 -1.84 0.43
CA GLY A 57 -3.75 -2.14 -0.99
C GLY A 57 -2.49 -2.85 -1.46
N GLU A 58 -2.58 -3.34 -2.69
CA GLU A 58 -1.59 -4.16 -3.37
C GLU A 58 -0.82 -3.35 -4.41
N SER A 59 0.50 -3.48 -4.46
CA SER A 59 1.34 -2.85 -5.49
C SER A 59 1.15 -1.32 -5.55
N ALA A 60 0.60 -0.78 -6.64
CA ALA A 60 0.23 0.64 -6.74
C ALA A 60 -0.86 1.04 -5.71
N GLY A 61 -1.72 0.12 -5.26
CA GLY A 61 -2.64 0.35 -4.15
C GLY A 61 -1.91 0.51 -2.81
N GLY A 62 -0.80 -0.20 -2.61
CA GLY A 62 0.07 -0.02 -1.44
C GLY A 62 0.76 1.34 -1.45
N HIS A 63 1.20 1.78 -2.64
CA HIS A 63 1.71 3.13 -2.87
C HIS A 63 0.68 4.20 -2.48
N LEU A 64 -0.54 4.10 -3.02
CA LEU A 64 -1.62 5.04 -2.78
C LEU A 64 -2.07 5.04 -1.31
N SER A 65 -2.10 3.87 -0.66
CA SER A 65 -2.43 3.74 0.76
C SER A 65 -1.44 4.49 1.64
N ALA A 66 -0.14 4.27 1.46
CA ALA A 66 0.89 4.96 2.22
C ALA A 66 0.86 6.48 1.98
N SER A 67 0.77 6.89 0.71
CA SER A 67 0.71 8.31 0.32
C SER A 67 -0.54 9.00 0.89
N THR A 68 -1.69 8.32 0.88
CA THR A 68 -2.94 8.82 1.46
C THR A 68 -2.81 9.01 2.97
N MET A 69 -2.23 8.07 3.71
CA MET A 69 -1.99 8.23 5.15
C MET A 69 -1.12 9.46 5.45
N ILE A 70 -0.06 9.66 4.67
CA ILE A 70 0.84 10.80 4.81
C ILE A 70 0.10 12.11 4.51
N ARG A 71 -0.67 12.18 3.42
CA ARG A 71 -1.49 13.35 3.07
C ARG A 71 -2.56 13.65 4.13
N MET A 72 -3.22 12.63 4.66
CA MET A 72 -4.19 12.77 5.76
C MET A 72 -3.56 13.38 7.01
N ARG A 73 -2.36 12.92 7.38
CA ARG A 73 -1.61 13.51 8.50
C ARG A 73 -1.21 14.95 8.20
N ASP A 74 -0.57 15.20 7.07
CA ASP A 74 0.10 16.48 6.79
C ASP A 74 -0.87 17.60 6.42
N LYS A 75 -1.91 17.29 5.63
CA LYS A 75 -2.87 18.28 5.14
C LYS A 75 -4.09 18.43 6.05
N HIS A 76 -4.48 17.36 6.75
CA HIS A 76 -5.75 17.30 7.50
C HIS A 76 -5.58 17.04 9.00
N GLY A 77 -4.35 16.79 9.47
CA GLY A 77 -4.08 16.50 10.88
C GLY A 77 -4.66 15.15 11.34
N TYR A 78 -4.99 14.25 10.43
CA TYR A 78 -5.58 12.95 10.73
C TYR A 78 -4.53 11.83 10.67
N SER A 79 -4.27 11.20 11.81
CA SER A 79 -3.42 10.00 11.95
C SER A 79 -4.17 8.83 12.58
N GLY A 80 -5.51 8.88 12.59
CA GLY A 80 -6.38 7.98 13.34
C GLY A 80 -6.68 6.63 12.69
N PHE A 81 -5.99 6.24 11.61
CA PHE A 81 -6.17 4.90 11.04
C PHE A 81 -5.76 3.84 12.07
N SER A 82 -6.52 2.75 12.15
CA SER A 82 -6.24 1.66 13.08
C SER A 82 -5.09 0.76 12.62
N GLY A 83 -4.83 0.72 11.31
CA GLY A 83 -3.74 -0.07 10.73
C GLY A 83 -3.61 0.13 9.23
N ALA A 84 -2.47 -0.31 8.69
CA ALA A 84 -2.13 -0.27 7.27
C ALA A 84 -1.74 -1.66 6.75
N ASN A 85 -2.53 -2.27 5.86
CA ASN A 85 -2.18 -3.53 5.20
C ASN A 85 -1.53 -3.24 3.84
N LEU A 86 -0.20 -3.31 3.79
CA LEU A 86 0.62 -2.84 2.66
C LEU A 86 1.28 -4.02 1.96
N VAL A 87 0.76 -4.38 0.79
CA VAL A 87 1.13 -5.62 0.09
C VAL A 87 2.01 -5.30 -1.13
N TYR A 88 3.30 -5.66 -1.07
CA TYR A 88 4.35 -5.47 -2.09
C TYR A 88 4.29 -4.11 -2.81
N GLY A 89 4.05 -3.05 -2.03
CA GLY A 89 3.82 -1.72 -2.56
C GLY A 89 5.04 -1.08 -3.23
N VAL A 90 4.78 -0.08 -4.06
CA VAL A 90 5.80 0.78 -4.69
C VAL A 90 5.98 2.04 -3.85
N TYR A 91 7.17 2.29 -3.31
CA TYR A 91 7.40 3.46 -2.44
C TYR A 91 8.49 4.39 -2.97
N ASP A 92 9.33 3.92 -3.90
CA ASP A 92 10.33 4.70 -4.62
C ASP A 92 10.10 4.62 -6.14
N LEU A 93 9.40 5.61 -6.70
CA LEU A 93 9.16 5.69 -8.15
C LEU A 93 10.42 6.08 -8.94
N SER A 94 11.53 6.44 -8.29
CA SER A 94 12.85 6.50 -8.95
C SER A 94 13.44 5.10 -9.20
N GLY A 95 12.73 4.06 -8.73
CA GLY A 95 13.03 2.64 -8.88
C GLY A 95 14.07 2.19 -7.87
N SER A 96 13.72 1.37 -6.90
CA SER A 96 14.66 0.80 -5.91
C SER A 96 15.77 -0.06 -6.58
N PRO A 97 16.86 -0.42 -5.87
CA PRO A 97 17.91 -1.27 -6.43
C PRO A 97 17.38 -2.58 -7.00
N SER A 98 16.47 -3.27 -6.30
CA SER A 98 15.82 -4.49 -6.80
C SER A 98 15.05 -4.24 -8.10
N VAL A 99 14.30 -3.14 -8.25
CA VAL A 99 13.61 -2.79 -9.50
C VAL A 99 14.61 -2.56 -10.63
N ARG A 100 15.68 -1.80 -10.40
CA ARG A 100 16.67 -1.44 -11.42
C ARG A 100 17.53 -2.62 -11.87
N LEU A 101 17.80 -3.56 -10.97
CA LEU A 101 18.65 -4.73 -11.22
C LEU A 101 17.89 -5.98 -11.66
N TRP A 102 16.56 -5.96 -11.65
CA TRP A 102 15.72 -7.11 -11.99
C TRP A 102 15.88 -7.57 -13.45
N GLY A 103 16.05 -6.60 -14.37
CA GLY A 103 16.23 -6.83 -15.80
C GLY A 103 14.96 -7.31 -16.50
N ASP A 104 15.15 -8.02 -17.61
CA ASP A 104 14.08 -8.44 -18.52
C ASP A 104 13.32 -9.69 -18.05
N ARG A 105 13.70 -10.28 -16.91
CA ARG A 105 13.01 -11.43 -16.34
C ARG A 105 11.56 -11.03 -16.04
N ASN A 106 10.60 -11.61 -16.77
CA ASN A 106 9.19 -11.29 -16.58
C ASN A 106 8.50 -12.40 -15.76
N LEU A 107 8.33 -12.14 -14.46
CA LEU A 107 7.51 -12.95 -13.55
C LEU A 107 6.45 -12.04 -12.94
N VAL A 108 5.41 -11.76 -13.73
CA VAL A 108 4.40 -10.69 -13.51
C VAL A 108 4.95 -9.30 -13.80
N LEU A 109 6.13 -8.98 -13.27
CA LEU A 109 6.83 -7.72 -13.49
C LEU A 109 8.23 -7.92 -14.07
N SER A 110 8.70 -6.90 -14.78
CA SER A 110 10.09 -6.75 -15.25
C SER A 110 10.54 -5.29 -15.09
N THR A 111 11.84 -5.00 -15.17
CA THR A 111 12.32 -3.61 -15.13
C THR A 111 11.71 -2.74 -16.23
N PRO A 112 11.61 -3.20 -17.51
CA PRO A 112 10.92 -2.43 -18.55
C PRO A 112 9.45 -2.15 -18.25
N ILE A 113 8.72 -3.11 -17.67
CA ILE A 113 7.31 -2.92 -17.29
C ILE A 113 7.19 -1.88 -16.17
N MET A 114 8.05 -1.95 -15.15
CA MET A 114 8.06 -0.96 -14.07
C MET A 114 8.36 0.45 -14.59
N ASN A 115 9.37 0.60 -15.44
CA ASN A 115 9.69 1.89 -16.06
C ASN A 115 8.52 2.42 -16.87
N TRP A 116 7.85 1.56 -17.66
CA TRP A 116 6.66 1.95 -18.40
C TRP A 116 5.55 2.46 -17.47
N PHE A 117 5.26 1.77 -16.36
CA PHE A 117 4.29 2.24 -15.37
C PHE A 117 4.67 3.62 -14.78
N PHE A 118 5.93 3.81 -14.43
CA PHE A 118 6.40 5.11 -13.92
C PHE A 118 6.22 6.22 -14.96
N ASP A 119 6.51 5.95 -16.23
CA ASP A 119 6.38 6.91 -17.33
C ASP A 119 4.91 7.19 -17.70
N GLN A 120 3.99 6.26 -17.45
CA GLN A 120 2.55 6.53 -17.62
C GLN A 120 2.00 7.35 -16.45
N TYR A 121 2.42 7.01 -15.23
CA TYR A 121 1.89 7.61 -14.02
C TYR A 121 2.41 9.03 -13.77
N LEU A 122 3.68 9.29 -14.08
CA LEU A 122 4.33 10.58 -13.83
C LEU A 122 4.48 11.39 -15.13
N GLY A 123 4.35 12.71 -15.00
CA GLY A 123 4.75 13.69 -16.00
C GLY A 123 6.21 14.11 -15.78
N GLU A 124 6.42 15.38 -15.42
CA GLU A 124 7.75 15.98 -15.23
C GLU A 124 8.16 16.07 -13.74
N GLU A 125 7.41 15.43 -12.83
CA GLU A 125 7.65 15.53 -11.40
C GLU A 125 8.98 14.89 -10.98
N ASP A 126 9.57 15.43 -9.91
CA ASP A 126 10.70 14.77 -9.26
C ASP A 126 10.23 13.46 -8.63
N ARG A 127 10.74 12.34 -9.15
CA ARG A 127 10.39 10.99 -8.67
C ARG A 127 10.77 10.77 -7.20
N LYS A 128 11.61 11.61 -6.61
CA LYS A 128 11.99 11.56 -5.19
C LYS A 128 11.27 12.60 -4.32
N ASP A 129 10.35 13.37 -4.88
CA ASP A 129 9.46 14.21 -4.09
C ASP A 129 8.72 13.32 -3.07
N PRO A 130 8.69 13.68 -1.77
CA PRO A 130 7.96 12.96 -0.73
C PRO A 130 6.49 12.64 -1.02
N ASP A 131 5.79 13.49 -1.77
CA ASP A 131 4.37 13.28 -2.14
C ASP A 131 4.23 12.36 -3.36
N VAL A 132 5.27 12.30 -4.21
CA VAL A 132 5.35 11.35 -5.34
C VAL A 132 5.81 9.99 -4.87
N SER A 133 6.82 9.92 -4.00
CA SER A 133 7.43 8.70 -3.50
C SER A 133 7.44 8.71 -1.97
N PRO A 134 6.48 8.03 -1.32
CA PRO A 134 6.33 8.07 0.14
C PRO A 134 7.56 7.50 0.88
N LEU A 135 8.45 6.76 0.20
CA LEU A 135 9.73 6.36 0.78
C LEU A 135 10.61 7.55 1.18
N TYR A 136 10.39 8.76 0.67
CA TYR A 136 11.17 9.95 1.03
C TYR A 136 10.45 10.88 2.02
N ALA A 137 9.20 10.59 2.38
CA ALA A 137 8.43 11.42 3.31
C ALA A 137 8.88 11.28 4.78
N PRO A 138 8.58 12.27 5.64
CA PRO A 138 8.53 12.06 7.08
C PRO A 138 7.46 11.02 7.40
N LEU A 139 7.81 9.99 8.19
CA LEU A 139 6.89 8.90 8.55
C LEU A 139 6.52 8.92 10.04
N HIS A 140 6.60 10.06 10.73
CA HIS A 140 6.18 10.13 12.14
C HIS A 140 4.66 9.98 12.26
N GLU A 141 4.21 9.47 13.41
CA GLU A 141 2.79 9.43 13.78
C GLU A 141 1.90 8.71 12.74
N LEU A 142 2.42 7.61 12.18
CA LEU A 142 1.63 6.72 11.33
C LEU A 142 1.20 5.48 12.11
N SER A 143 0.10 4.88 11.67
CA SER A 143 -0.51 3.71 12.29
C SER A 143 0.34 2.45 12.16
N PRO A 144 0.03 1.39 12.93
CA PRO A 144 0.63 0.07 12.76
C PRO A 144 0.54 -0.40 11.31
N ALA A 145 1.62 -0.92 10.76
CA ALA A 145 1.65 -1.41 9.37
C ALA A 145 2.08 -2.87 9.27
N LEU A 146 1.37 -3.64 8.44
CA LEU A 146 1.79 -4.94 7.95
C LEU A 146 2.34 -4.79 6.54
N PHE A 147 3.61 -5.13 6.36
CA PHE A 147 4.29 -5.23 5.08
C PHE A 147 4.39 -6.68 4.63
N THR A 148 3.89 -6.98 3.43
CA THR A 148 3.91 -8.35 2.86
C THR A 148 4.62 -8.33 1.51
N VAL A 149 5.64 -9.18 1.30
CA VAL A 149 6.37 -9.24 0.02
C VAL A 149 6.96 -10.62 -0.27
N GLY A 150 7.09 -10.97 -1.54
CA GLY A 150 7.80 -12.16 -1.99
C GLY A 150 9.27 -11.89 -2.29
N THR A 151 10.15 -12.88 -2.16
CA THR A 151 11.59 -12.68 -2.50
C THR A 151 11.89 -12.70 -3.99
N THR A 152 10.93 -13.10 -4.83
CA THR A 152 11.03 -13.12 -6.31
C THR A 152 10.21 -11.98 -6.90
N ASP A 153 10.33 -10.80 -6.32
CA ASP A 153 9.57 -9.59 -6.68
C ASP A 153 10.56 -8.42 -6.92
N PRO A 154 10.48 -7.69 -8.04
CA PRO A 154 11.30 -6.49 -8.22
C PRO A 154 11.05 -5.41 -7.16
N LEU A 155 9.91 -5.40 -6.46
CA LEU A 155 9.56 -4.45 -5.40
C LEU A 155 9.96 -4.94 -3.99
N LEU A 156 10.84 -5.94 -3.90
CA LEU A 156 11.37 -6.41 -2.63
C LEU A 156 12.02 -5.27 -1.83
N ASP A 157 12.94 -4.52 -2.43
CA ASP A 157 13.64 -3.44 -1.72
C ASP A 157 12.69 -2.31 -1.32
N ASP A 158 11.69 -1.98 -2.13
CA ASP A 158 10.65 -1.00 -1.77
C ASP A 158 10.00 -1.38 -0.43
N THR A 159 9.56 -2.63 -0.30
CA THR A 159 8.94 -3.12 0.93
C THR A 159 9.92 -3.12 2.10
N LEU A 160 11.15 -3.60 1.90
CA LEU A 160 12.18 -3.64 2.95
C LEU A 160 12.53 -2.24 3.44
N PHE A 161 12.69 -1.28 2.53
CA PHE A 161 13.06 0.09 2.86
C PHE A 161 11.91 0.82 3.53
N MET A 162 10.69 0.70 3.02
CA MET A 162 9.53 1.35 3.62
C MET A 162 9.27 0.81 5.02
N HIS A 163 9.29 -0.52 5.21
CA HIS A 163 9.21 -1.13 6.54
C HIS A 163 10.27 -0.57 7.49
N SER A 164 11.54 -0.54 7.04
CA SER A 164 12.66 -0.07 7.87
C SER A 164 12.49 1.39 8.29
N ARG A 165 12.06 2.27 7.36
CA ARG A 165 11.79 3.68 7.68
C ARG A 165 10.56 3.84 8.57
N TRP A 166 9.51 3.05 8.36
CA TRP A 166 8.29 3.05 9.17
C TRP A 166 8.63 2.72 10.63
N PHE A 167 9.38 1.64 10.84
CA PHE A 167 9.86 1.23 12.16
C PHE A 167 10.81 2.26 12.79
N ALA A 168 11.78 2.76 12.02
CA ALA A 168 12.75 3.76 12.51
C ALA A 168 12.09 5.10 12.90
N SER A 169 10.90 5.39 12.38
CA SER A 169 10.11 6.58 12.73
C SER A 169 9.25 6.41 13.98
N GLY A 170 9.33 5.24 14.64
CA GLY A 170 8.64 4.95 15.91
C GLY A 170 7.28 4.28 15.75
N ASN A 171 6.86 3.94 14.54
CA ASN A 171 5.57 3.30 14.31
C ASN A 171 5.68 1.77 14.42
N PRO A 172 4.68 1.06 14.95
CA PRO A 172 4.64 -0.40 14.91
C PRO A 172 4.68 -0.90 13.47
N SER A 173 5.57 -1.85 13.18
CA SER A 173 5.74 -2.39 11.83
C SER A 173 6.03 -3.88 11.86
N ILE A 174 5.30 -4.64 11.06
CA ILE A 174 5.46 -6.08 10.89
C ILE A 174 5.88 -6.31 9.44
N LEU A 175 6.93 -7.11 9.23
CA LEU A 175 7.40 -7.50 7.90
C LEU A 175 7.27 -9.01 7.72
N ASN A 176 6.48 -9.41 6.72
CA ASN A 176 6.38 -10.79 6.27
C ASN A 176 7.04 -10.94 4.89
N VAL A 177 8.16 -11.64 4.85
CA VAL A 177 8.88 -11.97 3.61
C VAL A 177 8.63 -13.44 3.27
N TYR A 178 8.18 -13.71 2.05
CA TYR A 178 7.81 -15.04 1.59
C TYR A 178 8.82 -15.59 0.55
N PRO A 179 9.63 -16.60 0.91
CA PRO A 179 10.66 -17.14 0.02
C PRO A 179 10.08 -17.71 -1.28
N GLY A 180 10.66 -17.31 -2.40
CA GLY A 180 10.31 -17.78 -3.75
C GLY A 180 9.04 -17.17 -4.34
N ALA A 181 8.20 -16.49 -3.55
CA ALA A 181 6.98 -15.86 -4.01
C ALA A 181 7.25 -14.71 -5.00
N THR A 182 6.47 -14.64 -6.07
CA THR A 182 6.51 -13.56 -7.07
C THR A 182 5.68 -12.34 -6.64
N HIS A 183 5.70 -11.28 -7.43
CA HIS A 183 4.68 -10.24 -7.33
C HIS A 183 3.28 -10.83 -7.52
N ALA A 184 2.27 -10.31 -6.82
CA ALA A 184 0.88 -10.78 -6.86
C ALA A 184 0.72 -12.31 -6.63
N PHE A 185 1.48 -12.87 -5.67
CA PHE A 185 1.47 -14.30 -5.39
C PHE A 185 0.27 -14.78 -4.57
N GLU A 186 -0.34 -13.89 -3.79
CA GLU A 186 -1.47 -14.09 -2.89
C GLU A 186 -2.82 -14.23 -3.60
N ILE A 187 -2.94 -13.74 -4.84
CA ILE A 187 -4.10 -14.02 -5.70
C ILE A 187 -4.06 -15.41 -6.35
N GLN A 188 -2.90 -16.08 -6.29
CA GLN A 188 -2.72 -17.40 -6.91
C GLN A 188 -3.39 -18.49 -6.07
N PRO A 189 -3.93 -19.57 -6.68
CA PRO A 189 -4.59 -20.66 -5.95
C PRO A 189 -3.57 -21.61 -5.30
N THR A 190 -2.73 -21.11 -4.41
CA THR A 190 -1.68 -21.87 -3.72
C THR A 190 -1.90 -21.90 -2.21
N GLN A 191 -1.35 -22.91 -1.53
CA GLN A 191 -1.38 -22.97 -0.06
C GLN A 191 -0.62 -21.81 0.59
N LEU A 192 0.42 -21.31 -0.08
CA LEU A 192 1.16 -20.13 0.39
C LEU A 192 0.25 -18.90 0.36
N ALA A 193 -0.41 -18.66 -0.76
CA ALA A 193 -1.34 -17.56 -0.95
C ALA A 193 -2.47 -17.58 0.08
N GLU A 194 -3.07 -18.75 0.35
CA GLU A 194 -4.10 -18.88 1.39
C GLU A 194 -3.58 -18.50 2.79
N LYS A 195 -2.35 -18.93 3.14
CA LYS A 195 -1.71 -18.54 4.41
C LYS A 195 -1.47 -17.03 4.50
N VAL A 196 -1.09 -16.40 3.40
CA VAL A 196 -0.84 -14.96 3.33
C VAL A 196 -2.15 -14.18 3.49
N ARG A 197 -3.18 -14.52 2.70
CA ARG A 197 -4.51 -13.90 2.81
C ARG A 197 -5.09 -14.04 4.21
N ARG A 198 -4.94 -15.22 4.85
CA ARG A 198 -5.30 -15.40 6.27
C ARG A 198 -4.52 -14.47 7.19
N ARG A 199 -3.20 -14.36 7.03
CA ARG A 199 -2.38 -13.46 7.87
C ARG A 199 -2.78 -12.00 7.71
N MET A 200 -3.07 -11.54 6.50
CA MET A 200 -3.57 -10.19 6.22
C MET A 200 -4.90 -9.93 6.95
N ARG A 201 -5.85 -10.87 6.85
CA ARG A 201 -7.13 -10.76 7.57
C ARG A 201 -6.98 -10.78 9.09
N THR A 202 -6.10 -11.63 9.62
CA THR A 202 -5.78 -11.61 11.06
C THR A 202 -5.29 -10.24 11.49
N PHE A 203 -4.37 -9.63 10.74
CA PHE A 203 -3.88 -8.27 11.04
C PHE A 203 -5.00 -7.22 10.98
N ILE A 204 -5.87 -7.27 9.98
CA ILE A 204 -7.03 -6.36 9.87
C ILE A 204 -7.94 -6.51 11.09
N SER A 205 -8.30 -7.73 11.48
CA SER A 205 -9.13 -7.99 12.66
C SER A 205 -8.47 -7.56 13.97
N GLU A 206 -7.16 -7.77 14.12
CA GLU A 206 -6.38 -7.31 15.29
C GLU A 206 -6.40 -5.77 15.38
N SER A 207 -6.31 -5.08 14.24
CA SER A 207 -6.32 -3.60 14.18
C SER A 207 -7.64 -3.00 14.64
N PHE A 208 -8.77 -3.70 14.49
CA PHE A 208 -10.06 -3.22 15.00
C PHE A 208 -10.23 -3.41 16.52
N GLN A 209 -9.38 -4.21 17.17
CA GLN A 209 -9.47 -4.52 18.60
C GLN A 209 -8.57 -3.66 19.47
N SER A 210 -7.53 -3.05 18.90
CA SER A 210 -6.64 -2.08 19.55
C SER A 210 -7.26 -0.70 19.66
#